data_AF-Q63161-F1
#
_entry.id   AF-Q63161-F1
#
_cell.length_a   1.000
_cell.length_b   1.000
_cell.length_c   1.000
_cell.angle_alpha   90.00
_cell.angle_beta   90.00
_cell.angle_gamma   90.00
#
_symmetry.space_group_name_H-M   'P 1'
#
loop_
_entity.id
_entity.type
_entity.pdbx_description
1 polymer ?
#
loop_
_entity_poly.entity_id
_entity_poly.type
_entity_poly.pdbx_seq_one_letter_code
_entity_poly.pdbx_strand_id
1 'polypeptide(L)'
;RIYLKLTQALSMYLEGAPAGPAGTGKTETTKDLAKALGLLCVVTNCGEGMDYKAVGKIFSGLAQCGAWGCFDEFNRIDASVLSVISSQIQTIRNALIHQLTTFQFEGQEISLDSRMGI
;
A
#
# COMPACT_ATOMS: atom_id res chain seq x y z
N ARG A 1 11.38 17.54 0.69
CA ARG A 1 10.07 17.80 1.36
C ARG A 1 9.11 16.62 1.26
N ILE A 2 9.08 15.88 0.14
CA ILE A 2 8.21 14.70 -0.03
C ILE A 2 8.65 13.48 0.78
N TYR A 3 9.96 13.20 0.87
CA TYR A 3 10.48 12.13 1.74
C TYR A 3 10.08 12.30 3.19
N LEU A 4 10.20 13.52 3.75
CA LEU A 4 9.80 13.82 5.13
C LEU A 4 8.31 13.51 5.37
N LYS A 5 7.43 13.87 4.44
CA LYS A 5 5.99 13.59 4.56
C LYS A 5 5.69 12.10 4.51
N LEU A 6 6.34 11.36 3.59
CA LEU A 6 6.16 9.91 3.49
C LEU A 6 6.69 9.19 4.73
N THR A 7 7.89 9.53 5.20
CA THR A 7 8.45 8.95 6.44
C THR A 7 7.61 9.28 7.66
N GLN A 8 7.02 10.47 7.72
CA GLN A 8 6.15 10.89 8.81
C GLN A 8 4.81 10.15 8.78
N ALA A 9 4.20 9.97 7.59
CA ALA A 9 3.02 9.14 7.41
C ALA A 9 3.27 7.69 7.85
N LEU A 10 4.39 7.10 7.43
CA LEU A 10 4.79 5.75 7.83
C LEU A 10 4.96 5.61 9.34
N SER A 11 5.60 6.58 10.00
CA SER A 11 5.75 6.57 11.47
C SER A 11 4.41 6.62 12.22
N MET A 12 3.35 7.06 11.54
CA MET A 12 1.99 7.14 12.07
C MET A 12 1.08 6.02 11.57
N TYR A 13 1.63 5.02 10.86
CA TYR A 13 0.85 3.95 10.22
C TYR A 13 -0.25 4.50 9.29
N LEU A 14 0.07 5.55 8.54
CA LEU A 14 -0.78 6.17 7.52
C LEU A 14 -0.27 5.81 6.13
N GLU A 15 -1.20 5.67 5.18
CA GLU A 15 -0.83 5.48 3.77
C GLU A 15 -0.21 6.76 3.18
N GLY A 16 0.71 6.58 2.24
CA GLY A 16 1.30 7.68 1.49
C GLY A 16 0.54 7.95 0.19
N ALA A 17 -0.14 9.10 0.08
CA ALA A 17 -0.80 9.51 -1.17
C ALA A 17 -0.08 10.70 -1.85
N PRO A 18 1.08 10.49 -2.51
CA PRO A 18 1.69 11.53 -3.31
C PRO A 18 0.82 11.82 -4.54
N ALA A 19 0.21 13.01 -4.58
CA ALA A 19 -0.62 13.46 -5.70
C ALA A 19 0.11 14.52 -6.56
N GLY A 20 -0.08 14.45 -7.88
CA GLY A 20 0.52 15.37 -8.85
C GLY A 20 0.36 14.87 -10.30
N PRO A 21 0.60 15.71 -11.32
CA PRO A 21 0.46 15.35 -12.73
C PRO A 21 1.26 14.10 -13.15
N ALA A 22 0.90 13.49 -14.28
CA ALA A 22 1.70 12.42 -14.86
C ALA A 22 3.13 12.91 -15.17
N GLY A 23 4.13 12.05 -14.99
CA GLY A 23 5.53 12.40 -15.27
C GLY A 23 6.24 13.27 -14.21
N THR A 24 5.62 13.56 -13.06
CA THR A 24 6.27 14.34 -11.98
C THR A 24 7.05 13.49 -10.97
N GLY A 25 7.43 12.26 -11.32
CA GLY A 25 8.33 11.43 -10.51
C GLY A 25 7.73 10.83 -9.24
N LYS A 26 6.39 10.70 -9.13
CA LYS A 26 5.71 10.26 -7.89
C LYS A 26 6.07 8.82 -7.53
N THR A 27 5.92 7.94 -8.51
CA THR A 27 6.23 6.51 -8.41
C THR A 27 7.73 6.30 -8.16
N GLU A 28 8.57 7.04 -8.89
CA GLU A 28 10.02 7.02 -8.75
C GLU A 28 10.46 7.49 -7.36
N THR A 29 9.83 8.54 -6.82
CA THR A 29 10.11 9.02 -5.46
C THR A 29 9.78 7.97 -4.40
N THR A 30 8.62 7.30 -4.50
CA THR A 30 8.24 6.25 -3.55
C THR A 30 9.21 5.06 -3.64
N LYS A 31 9.59 4.68 -4.86
CA LYS A 31 10.56 3.60 -5.10
C LYS A 31 11.96 3.94 -4.57
N ASP A 32 12.43 5.16 -4.79
CA ASP A 32 13.74 5.61 -4.29
C ASP A 32 13.76 5.69 -2.75
N LEU A 33 12.66 6.10 -2.12
CA LEU A 33 12.54 6.07 -0.66
C LEU A 33 12.60 4.65 -0.11
N ALA A 34 11.81 3.73 -0.68
CA ALA A 34 11.82 2.33 -0.26
C ALA A 34 13.22 1.71 -0.42
N LYS A 35 13.90 1.99 -1.54
CA LYS A 35 15.28 1.58 -1.77
C LYS A 35 16.23 2.14 -0.71
N ALA A 36 16.09 3.41 -0.34
CA ALA A 36 16.91 4.03 0.71
C ALA A 36 16.67 3.42 2.09
N LEU A 37 15.48 2.86 2.33
CA LEU A 37 15.11 2.14 3.56
C LEU A 37 15.41 0.64 3.50
N GLY A 38 15.96 0.13 2.39
CA GLY A 38 16.25 -1.30 2.21
C GLY A 38 15.01 -2.16 2.02
N LEU A 39 13.91 -1.58 1.53
CA LEU A 39 12.63 -2.25 1.32
C LEU A 39 12.34 -2.42 -0.17
N LEU A 40 11.72 -3.54 -0.53
CA LEU A 40 11.21 -3.76 -1.88
C LEU A 40 9.95 -2.92 -2.10
N CYS A 41 9.90 -2.13 -3.16
CA CYS A 41 8.69 -1.44 -3.61
C CYS A 41 8.14 -2.11 -4.86
N VAL A 42 6.95 -2.70 -4.73
CA VAL A 42 6.18 -3.30 -5.81
C VAL A 42 5.27 -2.23 -6.39
N VAL A 43 5.57 -1.82 -7.63
CA VAL A 43 4.74 -0.87 -8.36
C VAL A 43 3.70 -1.64 -9.17
N THR A 44 2.42 -1.32 -8.95
CA THR A 44 1.30 -1.88 -9.70
C THR A 44 0.63 -0.76 -10.49
N ASN A 45 0.58 -0.88 -11.82
CA ASN A 45 -0.20 0.04 -12.65
C ASN A 45 -1.68 -0.35 -12.56
N CYS A 46 -2.52 0.61 -12.18
CA CYS A 46 -3.95 0.42 -12.00
C CYS A 46 -4.72 0.74 -13.28
N GLY A 47 -5.65 -0.14 -13.65
CA GLY A 47 -6.51 0.06 -14.81
C GLY A 47 -7.96 -0.33 -14.54
N GLU A 48 -8.83 -0.05 -15.51
CA GLU A 48 -10.29 -0.25 -15.41
C GLU A 48 -10.70 -1.72 -15.17
N GLY A 49 -9.84 -2.68 -15.53
CA GLY A 49 -10.08 -4.12 -15.29
C GLY A 49 -9.61 -4.65 -13.94
N MET A 50 -9.13 -3.78 -13.03
CA MET A 50 -8.60 -4.24 -11.75
C MET A 50 -9.72 -4.56 -10.75
N ASP A 51 -9.75 -5.81 -10.28
CA ASP A 51 -10.74 -6.29 -9.30
C ASP A 51 -10.20 -6.24 -7.86
N TYR A 52 -11.09 -6.05 -6.88
CA TYR A 52 -10.75 -6.00 -5.45
C TYR A 52 -10.07 -7.30 -4.97
N LYS A 53 -10.37 -8.43 -5.62
CA LYS A 53 -9.72 -9.71 -5.32
C LYS A 53 -8.25 -9.73 -5.74
N ALA A 54 -7.92 -9.08 -6.87
CA ALA A 54 -6.54 -8.97 -7.32
C ALA A 54 -5.75 -8.05 -6.38
N VAL A 55 -6.33 -6.92 -6.00
CA VAL A 55 -5.76 -5.99 -5.01
C VAL A 55 -5.55 -6.67 -3.66
N GLY A 56 -6.56 -7.38 -3.16
CA GLY A 56 -6.47 -8.13 -1.90
C GLY A 56 -5.32 -9.14 -1.91
N LYS A 57 -5.10 -9.87 -3.01
CA LYS A 57 -3.94 -10.76 -3.14
C LYS A 57 -2.61 -10.02 -3.09
N ILE A 58 -2.52 -8.86 -3.76
CA ILE A 58 -1.32 -8.02 -3.72
C ILE A 58 -1.07 -7.55 -2.27
N PHE A 59 -2.08 -7.01 -1.60
CA PHE A 59 -1.99 -6.56 -0.21
C PHE A 59 -1.58 -7.68 0.74
N SER A 60 -2.18 -8.87 0.60
CA SER A 60 -1.82 -10.04 1.40
C SER A 60 -0.36 -10.43 1.19
N GLY A 61 0.13 -10.40 -0.05
CA GLY A 61 1.54 -10.66 -0.35
C GLY A 61 2.45 -9.61 0.28
N LEU A 62 2.14 -8.32 0.13
CA LEU A 62 2.91 -7.21 0.70
C LEU A 62 2.97 -7.27 2.23
N ALA A 63 1.85 -7.58 2.89
CA ALA A 63 1.77 -7.73 4.35
C ALA A 63 2.68 -8.84 4.86
N GLN A 64 2.69 -9.98 4.18
CA GLN A 64 3.48 -11.13 4.61
C GLN A 64 4.99 -10.95 4.34
N CYS A 65 5.38 -10.20 3.30
CA CYS A 65 6.79 -10.00 2.95
C CYS A 65 7.40 -8.70 3.47
N GLY A 66 6.61 -7.80 4.06
CA GLY A 66 7.09 -6.51 4.57
C GLY A 66 7.55 -5.56 3.46
N ALA A 67 6.97 -5.70 2.27
CA ALA A 67 7.27 -4.84 1.12
C ALA A 67 6.32 -3.64 1.05
N TRP A 68 6.69 -2.65 0.26
CA TRP A 68 5.85 -1.50 -0.04
C TRP A 68 5.08 -1.70 -1.34
N GLY A 69 3.80 -1.36 -1.33
CA GLY A 69 3.00 -1.22 -2.54
C GLY A 69 3.04 0.21 -3.04
N CYS A 70 3.14 0.41 -4.35
CA CYS A 70 2.88 1.70 -4.98
C CYS A 70 1.88 1.50 -6.12
N PHE A 71 0.67 2.03 -5.95
CA PHE A 71 -0.43 1.85 -6.89
C PHE A 71 -0.53 3.07 -7.80
N ASP A 72 0.02 2.94 -9.01
CA ASP A 72 0.04 4.01 -10.01
C ASP A 72 -1.29 4.09 -10.75
N GLU A 73 -1.70 5.29 -11.13
CA GLU A 73 -3.01 5.54 -11.78
C GLU A 73 -4.22 5.01 -10.97
N PHE A 74 -4.13 5.00 -9.64
CA PHE A 74 -5.19 4.52 -8.72
C PHE A 74 -6.58 5.11 -9.01
N ASN A 75 -6.62 6.33 -9.56
CA ASN A 75 -7.84 7.01 -9.99
C ASN A 75 -8.53 6.38 -11.22
N ARG A 76 -7.94 5.36 -11.85
CA ARG A 76 -8.56 4.58 -12.95
C ARG A 76 -9.33 3.35 -12.47
N ILE A 77 -9.26 3.02 -11.18
CA ILE A 77 -10.04 1.94 -10.60
C ILE A 77 -11.51 2.37 -10.48
N ASP A 78 -12.43 1.48 -10.83
CA ASP A 78 -13.86 1.74 -10.72
C ASP A 78 -14.26 2.08 -9.28
N ALA A 79 -15.13 3.08 -9.12
CA ALA A 79 -15.55 3.58 -7.81
C ALA A 79 -16.22 2.50 -6.94
N SER A 80 -16.91 1.53 -7.54
CA SER A 80 -17.50 0.40 -6.82
C SER A 80 -16.43 -0.48 -6.16
N VAL A 81 -15.29 -0.68 -6.84
CA VAL A 81 -14.15 -1.47 -6.37
C VAL A 81 -13.37 -0.71 -5.27
N LEU A 82 -13.25 0.61 -5.39
CA LEU A 82 -12.56 1.46 -4.42
C LEU A 82 -13.13 1.32 -2.99
N SER A 83 -14.45 1.12 -2.87
CA SER A 83 -15.09 0.94 -1.57
C SER A 83 -14.56 -0.29 -0.82
N VAL A 84 -14.37 -1.40 -1.53
CA VAL A 84 -13.85 -2.65 -0.98
C VAL A 84 -12.35 -2.53 -0.68
N ILE A 85 -11.59 -1.92 -1.59
CA ILE A 85 -10.16 -1.66 -1.39
C ILE A 85 -9.92 -0.81 -0.13
N SER A 86 -10.74 0.22 0.11
CA SER A 86 -10.65 1.05 1.31
C SER A 86 -10.83 0.23 2.59
N SER A 87 -11.79 -0.69 2.61
CA SER A 87 -12.00 -1.60 3.75
C SER A 87 -10.82 -2.56 3.96
N GLN A 88 -10.22 -3.06 2.88
CA GLN A 88 -9.01 -3.89 2.93
C GLN A 88 -7.83 -3.11 3.53
N ILE A 89 -7.56 -1.90 3.04
CA ILE A 89 -6.51 -1.01 3.56
C ILE A 89 -6.74 -0.75 5.05
N GLN A 90 -7.97 -0.41 5.44
CA GLN A 90 -8.29 -0.13 6.83
C GLN A 90 -8.08 -1.35 7.75
N THR A 91 -8.34 -2.56 7.26
CA THR A 91 -8.08 -3.80 8.00
C THR A 91 -6.58 -3.98 8.28
N ILE A 92 -5.74 -3.78 7.27
CA ILE A 92 -4.27 -3.86 7.38
C ILE A 92 -3.75 -2.78 8.34
N ARG A 93 -4.23 -1.54 8.16
CA ARG A 93 -3.84 -0.41 8.99
C ARG A 93 -4.17 -0.64 10.46
N ASN A 94 -5.35 -1.16 10.76
CA ASN A 94 -5.72 -1.51 12.13
C ASN A 94 -4.78 -2.55 12.72
N ALA A 95 -4.39 -3.58 11.94
CA ALA A 95 -3.44 -4.58 12.39
C ALA A 95 -2.04 -4.00 12.67
N LEU A 96 -1.57 -3.08 11.83
CA LEU A 96 -0.31 -2.34 12.03
C LEU A 96 -0.34 -1.47 13.30
N ILE A 97 -1.42 -0.71 13.52
CA ILE A 97 -1.60 0.14 14.70
C ILE A 97 -1.57 -0.67 15.99
N HIS A 98 -2.22 -1.85 15.99
CA HIS A 98 -2.25 -2.76 17.13
C HIS A 98 -0.98 -3.63 17.25
N GLN A 99 0.01 -3.43 16.36
CA GLN A 99 1.28 -4.16 16.34
C GLN A 99 1.08 -5.69 16.32
N LEU A 100 0.08 -6.16 15.57
CA LEU A 100 -0.18 -7.58 15.44
C LEU A 100 0.90 -8.27 14.58
N THR A 101 1.22 -9.52 14.90
CA THR A 101 2.11 -10.36 14.08
C THR A 101 1.35 -11.23 13.08
N THR A 102 0.06 -11.48 13.34
CA THR A 102 -0.89 -12.15 12.45
C THR A 102 -2.25 -11.47 12.56
N PHE A 103 -3.05 -11.50 11.48
CA PHE A 103 -4.40 -10.94 11.47
C PHE A 103 -5.28 -11.63 10.43
N GLN A 104 -6.60 -11.50 10.60
CA GLN A 104 -7.58 -11.97 9.63
C GLN A 104 -7.72 -10.98 8.48
N PHE A 105 -7.50 -11.46 7.25
CA PHE A 105 -7.60 -10.67 6.03
C PHE A 105 -8.23 -11.50 4.91
N GLU A 106 -9.28 -10.98 4.28
CA GLU A 106 -10.01 -11.66 3.19
C GLU A 106 -10.43 -13.12 3.53
N GLY A 107 -10.77 -13.37 4.80
CA GLY A 107 -11.19 -14.68 5.29
C GLY A 107 -10.06 -15.67 5.57
N GLN A 108 -8.80 -15.24 5.57
CA GLN A 108 -7.63 -16.05 5.92
C GLN A 108 -6.80 -15.37 7.01
N GLU A 109 -6.23 -16.17 7.91
CA GLU A 109 -5.22 -15.68 8.84
C GLU A 109 -3.87 -15.59 8.12
N ILE A 110 -3.29 -14.39 8.08
CA ILE A 110 -2.00 -14.14 7.43
C ILE A 110 -1.02 -13.49 8.40
N SER A 111 0.28 -13.69 8.17
CA SER A 111 1.32 -12.97 8.91
C SER A 111 1.41 -11.52 8.48
N LEU A 112 1.81 -10.66 9.41
CA LEU A 112 2.03 -9.24 9.18
C LEU A 112 3.46 -8.87 9.54
N ASP A 113 4.18 -8.34 8.56
CA ASP A 113 5.46 -7.67 8.75
C ASP A 113 5.23 -6.15 8.86
N SER A 114 5.64 -5.57 9.99
CA SER A 114 5.42 -4.16 10.31
C SER A 114 6.15 -3.18 9.39
N ARG A 115 7.06 -3.67 8.53
CA ARG A 115 7.75 -2.86 7.51
C ARG A 115 6.90 -2.59 6.28
N MET A 116 5.77 -3.28 6.13
CA MET A 116 4.83 -3.06 5.03
C MET A 116 4.40 -1.60 4.95
N GLY A 117 4.24 -1.09 3.73
CA GLY A 117 3.66 0.21 3.44
C GLY A 117 2.78 0.17 2.20
N ILE A 118 1.76 1.04 2.15
CA ILE A 118 0.90 1.29 0.97
C ILE A 118 0.97 2.77 0.63
#